data_AF-A0A535I0L1-F1
#
_entry.id   AF-A0A535I0L1-F1
#
_cell.length_a   1.000
_cell.length_b   1.000
_cell.length_c   1.000
_cell.angle_alpha   90.00
_cell.angle_beta   90.00
_cell.angle_gamma   90.00
#
_symmetry.space_group_name_H-M   'P 1'
#
loop_
_entity.id
_entity.type
_entity.pdbx_description
1 polymer ?
#
loop_
_entity_poly.entity_id
_entity_poly.type
_entity_poly.pdbx_seq_one_letter_code
_entity_poly.pdbx_strand_id
1 'polypeptide(L)'
;MPQHLAMMGGVDNDALAEVVLAGIALGLLRILAAPHTNQPVTALPSEAAVPETNLDRRRWLVLGILMGIGFITKSTTYVSVGLLLVTFVLLWHETRHVISLPRRVFEAGMLSLLIGSPWFARDATTYGATDILGLARHNAVVAGQPQTLQLFPSYLAALPDFVQTLFRSFWGQFGWMGVILDSRIYVLLFAFSVFALLGLVPFFVQARLTRAQIRQLFLLLAWIAFVLLSTIAYSLDFYQAQGRYLFPALGAIAIVMAMGVRGWLAAGEVLLARAPTLGHSLPWVGLLTFGFAAIVLDLVCLYRFIVPQLVVR
;
A
#
# COMPACT_ATOMS: atom_id res chain seq x y z
N MET A 1 10.32 10.63 0.61
CA MET A 1 9.12 11.47 0.86
C MET A 1 9.26 12.00 2.28
N PRO A 2 9.19 13.32 2.49
CA PRO A 2 9.59 13.91 3.77
C PRO A 2 8.83 13.38 4.97
N GLN A 3 7.49 13.29 4.88
CA GLN A 3 6.67 12.75 5.97
C GLN A 3 7.03 11.31 6.32
N HIS A 4 7.21 10.46 5.31
CA HIS A 4 7.53 9.05 5.51
C HIS A 4 8.87 8.87 6.21
N LEU A 5 9.90 9.63 5.78
CA LEU A 5 11.20 9.63 6.46
C LEU A 5 11.10 10.15 7.89
N ALA A 6 10.28 11.17 8.15
CA ALA A 6 10.06 11.70 9.48
C ALA A 6 9.38 10.67 10.41
N MET A 7 8.38 9.93 9.91
CA MET A 7 7.73 8.85 10.67
C MET A 7 8.70 7.70 10.95
N MET A 8 9.51 7.31 9.95
CA MET A 8 10.54 6.27 10.11
C MET A 8 11.67 6.65 11.08
N GLY A 9 11.83 7.93 11.40
CA GLY A 9 12.75 8.40 12.45
C GLY A 9 12.23 8.23 13.87
N GLY A 10 10.93 7.90 14.05
CA GLY A 10 10.31 7.63 15.34
C GLY A 10 10.50 6.19 15.82
N VAL A 11 10.31 5.97 17.13
CA VAL A 11 10.21 4.61 17.71
C VAL A 11 8.73 4.23 17.79
N ASP A 12 8.24 3.57 16.74
CA ASP A 12 6.88 3.07 16.65
C ASP A 12 6.79 1.79 15.81
N ASN A 13 5.57 1.27 15.65
CA ASN A 13 5.31 0.06 14.88
C ASN A 13 5.01 0.32 13.40
N ASP A 14 5.05 1.57 12.90
CA ASP A 14 4.72 1.89 11.51
C ASP A 14 5.72 1.24 10.56
N ALA A 15 7.02 1.39 10.82
CA ALA A 15 8.08 0.81 10.00
C ALA A 15 7.92 -0.71 9.83
N LEU A 16 7.70 -1.42 10.93
CA LEU A 16 7.54 -2.87 10.92
C LEU A 16 6.24 -3.28 10.20
N ALA A 17 5.12 -2.57 10.46
CA ALA A 17 3.85 -2.85 9.82
C ALA A 17 3.92 -2.68 8.30
N GLU A 18 4.57 -1.61 7.82
CA GLU A 18 4.75 -1.36 6.40
C GLU A 18 5.60 -2.43 5.71
N VAL A 19 6.75 -2.80 6.29
CA VAL A 19 7.63 -3.81 5.71
C VAL A 19 6.94 -5.18 5.68
N VAL A 20 6.24 -5.55 6.75
CA VAL A 20 5.49 -6.81 6.81
C VAL A 20 4.38 -6.83 5.76
N LEU A 21 3.58 -5.76 5.65
CA LEU A 21 2.50 -5.68 4.68
C LEU A 21 3.02 -5.67 3.23
N ALA A 22 4.12 -4.97 2.97
CA ALA A 22 4.79 -4.99 1.67
C ALA A 22 5.34 -6.38 1.33
N GLY A 23 5.89 -7.12 2.31
CA GLY A 23 6.32 -8.51 2.15
C GLY A 23 5.17 -9.45 1.81
N ILE A 24 4.02 -9.29 2.48
CA ILE A 24 2.78 -10.03 2.19
C ILE A 24 2.32 -9.72 0.76
N ALA A 25 2.18 -8.44 0.41
CA ALA A 25 1.74 -8.02 -0.92
C ALA A 25 2.68 -8.53 -2.02
N LEU A 26 4.00 -8.46 -1.82
CA LEU A 26 4.99 -9.02 -2.75
C LEU A 26 4.83 -10.54 -2.91
N GLY A 27 4.60 -11.27 -1.83
CA GLY A 27 4.33 -12.71 -1.87
C GLY A 27 3.08 -13.03 -2.68
N LEU A 28 1.98 -12.30 -2.45
CA LEU A 28 0.74 -12.45 -3.22
C LEU A 28 0.92 -12.08 -4.70
N LEU A 29 1.63 -11.00 -5.01
CA LEU A 29 1.95 -10.62 -6.39
C LEU A 29 2.78 -11.68 -7.11
N ARG A 30 3.72 -12.34 -6.41
CA ARG A 30 4.51 -13.46 -6.96
C ARG A 30 3.66 -14.70 -7.19
N ILE A 31 2.70 -14.98 -6.32
CA ILE A 31 1.73 -16.06 -6.53
C ILE A 31 0.89 -15.77 -7.77
N LEU A 32 0.36 -14.54 -7.91
CA LEU A 32 -0.38 -14.12 -9.10
C LEU A 32 0.47 -14.06 -10.37
N ALA A 33 1.80 -14.04 -10.27
CA ALA A 33 2.70 -14.11 -11.43
C ALA A 33 2.96 -15.54 -11.89
N ALA A 34 2.79 -16.53 -11.00
CA ALA A 34 3.16 -17.91 -11.28
C ALA A 34 2.29 -18.47 -12.42
N PRO A 35 2.89 -19.21 -13.37
CA PRO A 35 2.12 -19.89 -14.40
C PRO A 35 1.27 -20.97 -13.74
N HIS A 36 -0.04 -20.77 -13.74
CA HIS A 36 -1.00 -21.79 -13.35
C HIS A 36 -1.40 -22.53 -14.62
N THR A 37 -0.75 -23.67 -14.86
CA THR A 37 -0.92 -24.52 -16.06
C THR A 37 -2.37 -24.96 -16.21
N ASN A 38 -3.11 -24.22 -17.03
CA ASN A 38 -4.32 -24.70 -17.69
C ASN A 38 -3.98 -25.00 -19.16
N GLN A 39 -3.13 -25.99 -19.42
CA GLN A 39 -3.24 -26.68 -20.71
C GLN A 39 -4.35 -27.72 -20.58
N PRO A 40 -5.35 -27.73 -21.49
CA PRO A 40 -6.31 -28.83 -21.54
C PRO A 40 -5.55 -30.14 -21.75
N VAL A 41 -5.96 -31.19 -21.03
CA VAL A 41 -5.37 -32.54 -20.99
C VAL A 41 -5.62 -33.29 -22.31
N THR A 42 -5.28 -32.70 -23.45
CA THR A 42 -5.36 -33.34 -24.77
C THR A 42 -4.00 -33.66 -25.38
N ALA A 43 -2.90 -33.30 -24.72
CA ALA A 43 -1.58 -33.79 -25.07
C ALA A 43 -1.32 -35.14 -24.39
N LEU A 44 -0.83 -36.10 -25.17
CA LEU A 44 -0.40 -37.45 -24.74
C LEU A 44 0.40 -37.42 -23.42
N PRO A 45 0.37 -38.50 -22.61
CA PRO A 45 0.98 -38.56 -21.27
C PRO A 45 2.52 -38.62 -21.28
N SER A 46 3.19 -37.75 -22.04
CA SER A 46 4.66 -37.70 -22.18
C SER A 46 5.33 -36.48 -21.56
N GLU A 47 4.58 -35.48 -21.10
CA GLU A 47 5.12 -34.39 -20.29
C GLU A 47 4.29 -34.28 -19.02
N ALA A 48 4.70 -35.08 -18.03
CA ALA A 48 4.14 -35.04 -16.70
C ALA A 48 4.05 -33.59 -16.21
N ALA A 49 2.84 -33.16 -15.88
CA ALA A 49 2.59 -31.94 -15.12
C ALA A 49 3.62 -31.86 -13.98
N VAL A 50 4.46 -30.82 -14.01
CA VAL A 50 5.47 -30.61 -12.98
C VAL A 50 4.76 -30.65 -11.63
N PRO A 51 5.14 -31.55 -10.71
CA PRO A 51 4.42 -31.68 -9.45
C PRO A 51 4.54 -30.37 -8.66
N GLU A 52 3.42 -29.67 -8.45
CA GLU A 52 3.27 -28.50 -7.57
C GLU A 52 3.46 -28.87 -6.08
N THR A 53 4.59 -29.45 -5.67
CA THR A 53 4.55 -30.27 -4.43
C THR A 53 5.24 -29.70 -3.21
N ASN A 54 6.13 -28.70 -3.30
CA ASN A 54 6.77 -28.12 -2.11
C ASN A 54 7.02 -26.61 -2.12
N LEU A 55 7.51 -26.04 -3.23
CA LEU A 55 7.88 -24.63 -3.26
C LEU A 55 6.67 -23.71 -3.11
N ASP A 56 5.55 -24.05 -3.74
CA ASP A 56 4.32 -23.26 -3.62
C ASP A 56 3.73 -23.35 -2.22
N ARG A 57 3.70 -24.55 -1.61
CA ARG A 57 3.27 -24.69 -0.23
C ARG A 57 4.12 -23.84 0.73
N ARG A 58 5.45 -23.82 0.56
CA ARG A 58 6.34 -22.96 1.35
C ARG A 58 5.98 -21.48 1.21
N ARG A 59 5.64 -21.00 0.00
CA ARG A 59 5.22 -19.60 -0.22
C ARG A 59 3.95 -19.25 0.56
N TRP A 60 2.94 -20.13 0.53
CA TRP A 60 1.71 -19.94 1.30
C TRP A 60 1.94 -19.99 2.82
N LEU A 61 2.81 -20.88 3.30
CA LEU A 61 3.18 -20.92 4.72
C LEU A 61 3.94 -19.66 5.15
N VAL A 62 4.90 -19.18 4.35
CA VAL A 62 5.60 -17.92 4.62
C VAL A 62 4.62 -16.74 4.65
N LEU A 63 3.62 -16.71 3.76
CA LEU A 63 2.55 -15.72 3.82
C LEU A 63 1.74 -15.81 5.11
N GLY A 64 1.38 -17.01 5.56
CA GLY A 64 0.71 -17.22 6.85
C GLY A 64 1.54 -16.69 8.03
N ILE A 65 2.85 -16.95 8.03
CA ILE A 65 3.77 -16.42 9.04
C ILE A 65 3.81 -14.89 9.00
N LEU A 66 4.00 -14.29 7.83
CA LEU A 66 4.05 -12.83 7.69
C LEU A 66 2.72 -12.17 8.09
N MET A 67 1.58 -12.76 7.72
CA MET A 67 0.26 -12.27 8.15
C MET A 67 0.11 -12.36 9.67
N GLY A 68 0.54 -13.46 10.29
CA GLY A 68 0.53 -13.62 11.75
C GLY A 68 1.43 -12.61 12.47
N ILE A 69 2.64 -12.36 11.96
CA ILE A 69 3.52 -11.29 12.44
C ILE A 69 2.83 -9.93 12.29
N GLY A 70 2.16 -9.69 11.16
CA GLY A 70 1.37 -8.48 10.96
C GLY A 70 0.30 -8.32 12.03
N PHE A 71 -0.45 -9.38 12.33
CA PHE A 71 -1.53 -9.36 13.31
C PHE A 71 -1.08 -8.90 14.70
N ILE A 72 0.13 -9.27 15.13
CA ILE A 72 0.70 -8.84 16.41
C ILE A 72 1.48 -7.52 16.32
N THR A 73 1.65 -6.95 15.13
CA THR A 73 2.42 -5.72 14.91
C THR A 73 1.54 -4.47 14.97
N LYS A 74 0.50 -4.41 14.12
CA LYS A 74 -0.38 -3.24 13.99
C LYS A 74 -1.68 -3.60 13.27
N SER A 75 -2.80 -3.03 13.70
CA SER A 75 -4.12 -3.25 13.08
C SER A 75 -4.18 -2.89 11.59
N THR A 76 -3.34 -1.95 11.13
CA THR A 76 -3.24 -1.57 9.71
C THR A 76 -2.83 -2.73 8.80
N THR A 77 -2.13 -3.75 9.31
CA THR A 77 -1.76 -4.92 8.50
C THR A 77 -2.93 -5.86 8.28
N TYR A 78 -4.07 -5.70 8.96
CA TYR A 78 -5.22 -6.59 8.82
C TYR A 78 -5.85 -6.49 7.42
N VAL A 79 -5.55 -5.41 6.69
CA VAL A 79 -5.80 -5.27 5.25
C VAL A 79 -5.28 -6.47 4.46
N SER A 80 -4.21 -7.13 4.92
CA SER A 80 -3.67 -8.36 4.31
C SER A 80 -4.70 -9.49 4.17
N VAL A 81 -5.70 -9.57 5.06
CA VAL A 81 -6.79 -10.56 4.96
C VAL A 81 -7.61 -10.29 3.70
N GLY A 82 -7.97 -9.03 3.44
CA GLY A 82 -8.66 -8.63 2.22
C GLY A 82 -7.83 -8.94 0.97
N LEU A 83 -6.51 -8.69 1.01
CA LEU A 83 -5.62 -9.00 -0.11
C LEU A 83 -5.51 -10.50 -0.40
N LEU A 84 -5.46 -11.32 0.64
CA LEU A 84 -5.48 -12.77 0.54
C LEU A 84 -6.79 -13.24 -0.12
N LEU A 85 -7.93 -12.69 0.28
CA LEU A 85 -9.25 -13.01 -0.30
C LEU A 85 -9.36 -12.57 -1.76
N VAL A 86 -8.89 -11.37 -2.12
CA VAL A 86 -8.83 -10.91 -3.52
C VAL A 86 -7.98 -11.85 -4.34
N THR A 87 -6.80 -12.24 -3.84
CA THR A 87 -5.91 -13.20 -4.51
C THR A 87 -6.61 -14.54 -4.71
N PHE A 88 -7.31 -15.05 -3.69
CA PHE A 88 -8.10 -16.27 -3.80
C PHE A 88 -9.17 -16.18 -4.89
N VAL A 89 -9.96 -15.11 -4.92
CA VAL A 89 -11.02 -14.92 -5.93
C VAL A 89 -10.45 -14.84 -7.35
N LEU A 90 -9.37 -14.08 -7.55
CA LEU A 90 -8.71 -13.92 -8.85
C LEU A 90 -8.18 -15.26 -9.38
N LEU A 91 -7.62 -16.10 -8.52
CA LEU A 91 -7.12 -17.43 -8.89
C LEU A 91 -8.26 -18.42 -9.09
N TRP A 92 -9.23 -18.45 -8.17
CA TRP A 92 -10.37 -19.37 -8.21
C TRP A 92 -11.15 -19.26 -9.52
N HIS A 93 -11.33 -18.04 -10.04
CA HIS A 93 -12.06 -17.82 -11.29
C HIS A 93 -11.40 -18.50 -12.50
N GLU A 94 -10.07 -18.62 -12.51
CA GLU A 94 -9.31 -19.22 -13.62
C GLU A 94 -9.02 -20.70 -13.41
N THR A 95 -8.84 -21.13 -12.16
CA THR A 95 -8.38 -22.47 -11.81
C THR A 95 -9.45 -23.27 -11.08
N ARG A 96 -10.74 -23.13 -11.48
CA ARG A 96 -11.94 -23.71 -10.82
C ARG A 96 -11.87 -25.22 -10.46
N HIS A 97 -10.82 -25.93 -10.88
CA HIS A 97 -10.56 -27.34 -10.63
C HIS A 97 -9.33 -27.64 -9.74
N VAL A 98 -8.64 -26.61 -9.21
CA VAL A 98 -7.46 -26.79 -8.35
C VAL A 98 -7.89 -26.90 -6.88
N ILE A 99 -8.16 -28.13 -6.44
CA ILE A 99 -8.55 -28.48 -5.06
C ILE A 99 -7.51 -27.99 -4.02
N SER A 100 -6.25 -27.79 -4.43
CA SER A 100 -5.18 -27.35 -3.53
C SER A 100 -5.26 -25.88 -3.13
N LEU A 101 -5.96 -25.01 -3.88
CA LEU A 101 -6.00 -23.57 -3.59
C LEU A 101 -6.76 -23.23 -2.30
N PRO A 102 -8.02 -23.68 -2.07
CA PRO A 102 -8.71 -23.45 -0.80
C PRO A 102 -7.92 -24.00 0.38
N ARG A 103 -7.29 -25.18 0.21
CA ARG A 103 -6.43 -25.79 1.24
C ARG A 103 -5.23 -24.91 1.55
N ARG A 104 -4.53 -24.35 0.55
CA ARG A 104 -3.38 -23.46 0.75
C ARG A 104 -3.75 -22.16 1.46
N VAL A 105 -4.87 -21.55 1.08
CA VAL A 105 -5.41 -20.36 1.76
C VAL A 105 -5.78 -20.69 3.21
N PHE A 106 -6.43 -21.83 3.44
CA PHE A 106 -6.75 -22.31 4.78
C PHE A 106 -5.50 -22.56 5.63
N GLU A 107 -4.48 -23.24 5.09
CA GLU A 107 -3.20 -23.48 5.78
C GLU A 107 -2.51 -22.17 6.16
N ALA A 108 -2.47 -21.20 5.25
CA ALA A 108 -1.90 -19.86 5.53
C ALA A 108 -2.70 -19.10 6.60
N GLY A 109 -4.04 -19.14 6.51
CA GLY A 109 -4.93 -18.50 7.48
C GLY A 109 -4.88 -19.14 8.87
N MET A 110 -4.79 -20.46 8.95
CA MET A 110 -4.60 -21.14 10.24
C MET A 110 -3.26 -20.80 10.86
N LEU A 111 -2.19 -20.73 10.06
CA LEU A 111 -0.88 -20.38 10.57
C LEU A 111 -0.81 -18.92 11.05
N SER A 112 -1.44 -17.99 10.33
CA SER A 112 -1.51 -16.60 10.77
C SER A 112 -2.33 -16.44 12.06
N LEU A 113 -3.45 -17.15 12.19
CA LEU A 113 -4.25 -17.18 13.40
C LEU A 113 -3.52 -17.86 14.55
N LEU A 114 -2.76 -18.93 14.32
CA LEU A 114 -1.97 -19.57 15.38
C LEU A 114 -0.98 -18.58 15.99
N ILE A 115 -0.32 -17.78 15.15
CA ILE A 115 0.65 -16.75 15.59
C ILE A 115 -0.06 -15.55 16.26
N GLY A 116 -1.20 -15.10 15.71
CA GLY A 116 -1.95 -13.95 16.24
C GLY A 116 -2.80 -14.26 17.48
N SER A 117 -3.21 -15.52 17.65
CA SER A 117 -4.17 -15.93 18.69
C SER A 117 -3.73 -15.65 20.12
N PRO A 118 -2.44 -15.73 20.52
CA PRO A 118 -2.04 -15.37 21.88
C PRO A 118 -2.34 -13.91 22.21
N TRP A 119 -2.14 -13.01 21.24
CA TRP A 119 -2.46 -11.58 21.40
C TRP A 119 -3.98 -11.36 21.51
N PHE A 120 -4.75 -12.00 20.63
CA PHE A 120 -6.22 -11.93 20.65
C PHE A 120 -6.83 -12.53 21.92
N ALA A 121 -6.27 -13.63 22.43
CA ALA A 121 -6.69 -14.22 23.70
C ALA A 121 -6.37 -13.30 24.88
N ARG A 122 -5.19 -12.66 24.87
CA ARG A 122 -4.84 -11.62 25.86
C ARG A 122 -5.83 -10.47 25.81
N ASP A 123 -6.18 -9.96 24.64
CA ASP A 123 -7.11 -8.84 24.50
C ASP A 123 -8.53 -9.26 24.94
N ALA A 124 -8.99 -10.45 24.58
CA ALA A 124 -10.27 -10.99 25.02
C ALA A 124 -10.37 -11.16 26.56
N THR A 125 -9.29 -11.61 27.21
CA THR A 125 -9.26 -11.76 28.67
C THR A 125 -9.11 -10.43 29.40
N THR A 126 -8.48 -9.43 28.78
CA THR A 126 -8.20 -8.12 29.39
C THR A 126 -9.34 -7.11 29.16
N TYR A 127 -9.88 -7.05 27.94
CA TYR A 127 -10.89 -6.08 27.53
C TYR A 127 -12.30 -6.67 27.45
N GLY A 128 -12.42 -8.01 27.51
CA GLY A 128 -13.66 -8.75 27.42
C GLY A 128 -13.79 -9.51 26.11
N ALA A 129 -14.54 -10.63 26.13
CA ALA A 129 -14.65 -11.55 25.00
C ALA A 129 -15.24 -10.91 23.72
N THR A 130 -15.93 -9.77 23.84
CA THR A 130 -16.49 -9.00 22.73
C THR A 130 -15.54 -7.95 22.16
N ASP A 131 -14.39 -7.68 22.82
CA ASP A 131 -13.39 -6.67 22.40
C ASP A 131 -12.03 -7.32 22.10
N ILE A 132 -12.05 -8.40 21.29
CA ILE A 132 -10.86 -9.18 20.91
C ILE A 132 -9.79 -8.34 20.20
N LEU A 133 -10.21 -7.28 19.49
CA LEU A 133 -9.31 -6.36 18.78
C LEU A 133 -8.94 -5.12 19.61
N GLY A 134 -9.47 -4.97 20.82
CA GLY A 134 -9.24 -3.82 21.70
C GLY A 134 -9.78 -2.49 21.15
N LEU A 135 -10.74 -2.52 20.23
CA LEU A 135 -11.29 -1.33 19.58
C LEU A 135 -12.20 -0.54 20.53
N ALA A 136 -13.00 -1.22 21.36
CA ALA A 136 -13.83 -0.53 22.34
C ALA A 136 -12.95 0.15 23.41
N ARG A 137 -11.90 -0.55 23.86
CA ARG A 137 -10.90 0.03 24.76
C ARG A 137 -10.18 1.22 24.12
N HIS A 138 -9.76 1.10 22.86
CA HIS A 138 -9.17 2.20 22.10
C HIS A 138 -10.08 3.43 22.10
N ASN A 139 -11.36 3.27 21.73
CA ASN A 139 -12.32 4.35 21.65
C ASN A 139 -12.54 5.05 23.01
N ALA A 140 -12.50 4.30 24.11
CA ALA A 140 -12.58 4.86 25.46
C ALA A 140 -11.36 5.72 25.82
N VAL A 141 -10.17 5.37 25.31
CA VAL A 141 -8.93 6.15 25.55
C VAL A 141 -8.91 7.42 24.69
N VAL A 142 -9.41 7.35 23.46
CA VAL A 142 -9.40 8.50 22.53
C VAL A 142 -10.67 9.36 22.57
N ALA A 143 -11.56 9.15 23.54
CA ALA A 143 -12.87 9.80 23.63
C ALA A 143 -12.85 11.35 23.62
N GLY A 144 -11.72 11.97 23.98
CA GLY A 144 -11.54 13.43 23.93
C GLY A 144 -11.10 13.99 22.56
N GLN A 145 -10.90 13.14 21.55
CA GLN A 145 -10.55 13.60 20.21
C GLN A 145 -11.78 14.15 19.48
N PRO A 146 -11.60 15.21 18.66
CA PRO A 146 -12.71 15.79 17.92
C PRO A 146 -13.26 14.77 16.91
N GLN A 147 -14.57 14.59 16.93
CA GLN A 147 -15.28 13.77 15.95
C GLN A 147 -15.59 14.58 14.70
N THR A 148 -15.68 13.93 13.54
CA THR A 148 -15.92 14.62 12.27
C THR A 148 -17.23 15.41 12.26
N LEU A 149 -18.30 14.87 12.84
CA LEU A 149 -19.60 15.56 12.92
C LEU A 149 -19.67 16.65 14.01
N GLN A 150 -18.64 16.78 14.86
CA GLN A 150 -18.52 17.91 15.78
C GLN A 150 -17.86 19.11 15.08
N LEU A 151 -16.99 18.85 14.11
CA LEU A 151 -16.26 19.89 13.36
C LEU A 151 -17.01 20.37 12.12
N PHE A 152 -17.83 19.51 11.51
CA PHE A 152 -18.49 19.76 10.23
C PHE A 152 -19.98 19.42 10.28
N PRO A 153 -20.84 20.17 9.55
CA PRO A 153 -22.27 19.91 9.52
C PRO A 153 -22.65 18.59 8.82
N SER A 154 -21.75 18.01 8.02
CA SER A 154 -21.92 16.70 7.41
C SER A 154 -20.57 16.13 6.95
N TYR A 155 -20.51 14.82 6.70
CA TYR A 155 -19.33 14.19 6.12
C TYR A 155 -18.96 14.74 4.73
N LEU A 156 -19.95 15.11 3.91
CA LEU A 156 -19.71 15.71 2.60
C LEU A 156 -19.09 17.11 2.72
N ALA A 157 -19.51 17.89 3.71
CA ALA A 157 -18.91 19.19 4.00
C ALA A 157 -17.46 19.09 4.50
N ALA A 158 -17.11 17.98 5.18
CA ALA A 158 -15.74 17.71 5.63
C ALA A 158 -14.80 17.28 4.51
N LEU A 159 -15.31 16.85 3.35
CA LEU A 159 -14.51 16.20 2.31
C LEU A 159 -13.39 17.09 1.73
N PRO A 160 -13.60 18.38 1.42
CA PRO A 160 -12.52 19.23 0.91
C PRO A 160 -11.35 19.36 1.90
N ASP A 161 -11.66 19.59 3.18
CA ASP A 161 -10.67 19.72 4.24
C ASP A 161 -9.97 18.40 4.54
N PHE A 162 -10.74 17.29 4.52
CA PHE A 162 -10.20 15.95 4.66
C PHE A 162 -9.18 15.64 3.56
N VAL A 163 -9.54 15.86 2.29
CA VAL A 163 -8.64 15.59 1.14
C VAL A 163 -7.42 16.50 1.18
N GLN A 164 -7.60 17.80 1.46
CA GLN A 164 -6.49 18.75 1.55
C GLN A 164 -5.52 18.37 2.67
N THR A 165 -6.04 18.08 3.87
CA THR A 165 -5.23 17.75 5.04
C THR A 165 -4.53 16.40 4.87
N LEU A 166 -5.24 15.40 4.33
CA LEU A 166 -4.68 14.10 4.00
C LEU A 166 -3.53 14.23 2.99
N PHE A 167 -3.72 15.04 1.94
CA PHE A 167 -2.68 15.29 0.93
C PHE A 167 -1.46 16.00 1.51
N ARG A 168 -1.66 17.09 2.25
CA ARG A 168 -0.57 17.86 2.87
C ARG A 168 0.24 16.99 3.82
N SER A 169 -0.45 16.27 4.70
CA SER A 169 0.19 15.41 5.68
C SER A 169 0.74 14.11 5.10
N PHE A 170 0.30 13.65 3.92
CA PHE A 170 0.95 12.53 3.20
C PHE A 170 2.36 12.90 2.75
N TRP A 171 2.52 14.13 2.25
CA TRP A 171 3.79 14.62 1.74
C TRP A 171 4.71 15.19 2.82
N GLY A 172 4.18 16.02 3.71
CA GLY A 172 4.93 16.68 4.77
C GLY A 172 4.06 17.60 5.60
N GLN A 173 3.69 17.14 6.80
CA GLN A 173 3.11 17.96 7.87
C GLN A 173 3.57 17.35 9.20
N PHE A 174 4.57 17.97 9.82
CA PHE A 174 5.36 17.37 10.89
C PHE A 174 4.88 17.82 12.27
N GLY A 175 5.55 17.30 13.33
CA GLY A 175 5.33 17.76 14.70
C GLY A 175 3.89 17.57 15.16
N TRP A 176 3.32 16.38 14.93
CA TRP A 176 1.93 16.06 15.26
C TRP A 176 0.93 17.01 14.58
N MET A 177 1.10 17.18 13.25
CA MET A 177 0.32 18.08 12.40
C MET A 177 0.52 19.60 12.63
N GLY A 178 1.40 20.01 13.55
CA GLY A 178 1.63 21.43 13.85
C GLY A 178 2.57 22.16 12.89
N VAL A 179 3.45 21.45 12.18
CA VAL A 179 4.46 22.05 11.31
C VAL A 179 4.06 21.86 9.85
N ILE A 180 3.54 22.93 9.25
CA ILE A 180 3.02 22.95 7.88
C ILE A 180 4.10 23.48 6.92
N LEU A 181 4.24 22.85 5.76
CA LEU A 181 5.16 23.33 4.71
C LEU A 181 4.63 24.60 4.03
N ASP A 182 5.53 25.31 3.34
CA ASP A 182 5.15 26.43 2.48
C ASP A 182 4.15 25.96 1.39
N SER A 183 3.12 26.76 1.13
CA SER A 183 2.05 26.44 0.17
C SER A 183 2.58 26.15 -1.24
N ARG A 184 3.67 26.80 -1.65
CA ARG A 184 4.32 26.58 -2.95
C ARG A 184 4.83 25.15 -3.09
N ILE A 185 5.35 24.57 -2.01
CA ILE A 185 5.81 23.18 -2.01
C ILE A 185 4.62 22.25 -2.25
N TYR A 186 3.49 22.48 -1.58
CA TYR A 186 2.29 21.67 -1.82
C TYR A 186 1.75 21.80 -3.24
N VAL A 187 1.80 22.99 -3.84
CA VAL A 187 1.41 23.18 -5.25
C VAL A 187 2.32 22.38 -6.19
N LEU A 188 3.64 22.41 -5.98
CA LEU A 188 4.58 21.62 -6.78
C LEU A 188 4.35 20.12 -6.63
N LEU A 189 4.12 19.65 -5.40
CA LEU A 189 3.82 18.24 -5.12
C LEU A 189 2.48 17.81 -5.73
N PHE A 190 1.48 18.68 -5.69
CA PHE A 190 0.18 18.43 -6.32
C PHE A 190 0.32 18.35 -7.84
N ALA A 191 1.04 19.29 -8.45
CA ALA A 191 1.32 19.28 -9.88
C ALA A 191 2.07 18.00 -10.29
N PHE A 192 3.05 17.56 -9.49
CA PHE A 192 3.75 16.29 -9.70
C PHE A 192 2.79 15.08 -9.59
N SER A 193 1.96 15.03 -8.54
CA SER A 193 0.96 13.96 -8.36
C SER A 193 0.01 13.85 -9.55
N VAL A 194 -0.55 14.99 -10.00
CA VAL A 194 -1.43 15.05 -11.16
C VAL A 194 -0.69 14.64 -12.43
N PHE A 195 0.52 15.15 -12.64
CA PHE A 195 1.35 14.79 -13.80
C PHE A 195 1.57 13.29 -13.87
N ALA A 196 2.02 12.65 -12.79
CA ALA A 196 2.23 11.21 -12.74
C ALA A 196 0.93 10.45 -13.03
N LEU A 197 -0.20 10.83 -12.43
CA LEU A 197 -1.48 10.17 -12.67
C LEU A 197 -1.98 10.32 -14.12
N LEU A 198 -1.83 11.50 -14.73
CA LEU A 198 -2.20 11.71 -16.13
C LEU A 198 -1.36 10.84 -17.09
N GLY A 199 -0.13 10.51 -16.70
CA GLY A 199 0.73 9.60 -17.45
C GLY A 199 0.22 8.16 -17.51
N LEU A 200 -0.77 7.78 -16.69
CA LEU A 200 -1.42 6.48 -16.82
C LEU A 200 -2.18 6.35 -18.15
N VAL A 201 -2.66 7.45 -18.73
CA VAL A 201 -3.36 7.43 -20.01
C VAL A 201 -2.46 6.90 -21.13
N PRO A 202 -1.30 7.52 -21.47
CA PRO A 202 -0.42 6.99 -22.49
C PRO A 202 0.15 5.61 -22.11
N PHE A 203 0.35 5.31 -20.82
CA PHE A 203 0.73 3.98 -20.37
C PHE A 203 -0.29 2.92 -20.84
N PHE A 204 -1.57 3.09 -20.53
CA PHE A 204 -2.60 2.10 -20.87
C PHE A 204 -2.94 2.06 -22.37
N VAL A 205 -2.77 3.17 -23.09
CA VAL A 205 -2.92 3.19 -24.57
C VAL A 205 -1.86 2.30 -25.25
N GLN A 206 -0.64 2.26 -24.71
CA GLN A 206 0.48 1.52 -25.29
C GLN A 206 0.68 0.13 -24.66
N ALA A 207 0.22 -0.07 -23.43
CA ALA A 207 0.47 -1.29 -22.67
C ALA A 207 -0.30 -2.49 -23.23
N ARG A 208 0.44 -3.57 -23.51
CA ARG A 208 -0.13 -4.91 -23.72
C ARG A 208 0.08 -5.75 -22.48
N LEU A 209 -0.85 -5.64 -21.53
CA LEU A 209 -0.78 -6.36 -20.26
C LEU A 209 -1.20 -7.83 -20.44
N THR A 210 -0.37 -8.74 -19.94
CA THR A 210 -0.72 -10.15 -19.78
C THR A 210 -1.82 -10.31 -18.73
N ARG A 211 -2.54 -11.43 -18.74
CA ARG A 211 -3.56 -11.74 -17.70
C ARG A 211 -2.97 -11.68 -16.29
N ALA A 212 -1.75 -12.20 -16.11
CA ALA A 212 -1.04 -12.14 -14.83
C ALA A 212 -0.81 -10.68 -14.38
N GLN A 213 -0.38 -9.80 -15.28
CA GLN A 213 -0.19 -8.37 -14.99
C GLN A 213 -1.51 -7.67 -14.67
N ILE A 214 -2.62 -8.02 -15.32
CA ILE A 214 -3.95 -7.49 -14.99
C ILE A 214 -4.36 -7.90 -13.56
N ARG A 215 -4.14 -9.16 -13.16
CA ARG A 215 -4.40 -9.62 -11.79
C ARG A 215 -3.55 -8.87 -10.76
N GLN A 216 -2.26 -8.69 -11.06
CA GLN A 216 -1.35 -7.92 -10.20
C GLN A 216 -1.79 -6.47 -10.07
N LEU A 217 -2.18 -5.83 -11.18
CA LEU A 217 -2.72 -4.47 -11.17
C LEU A 217 -3.99 -4.39 -10.32
N PHE A 218 -4.91 -5.34 -10.46
CA PHE A 218 -6.11 -5.39 -9.63
C PHE A 218 -5.77 -5.52 -8.14
N LEU A 219 -4.81 -6.38 -7.78
CA LEU A 219 -4.37 -6.53 -6.40
C LEU A 219 -3.73 -5.24 -5.85
N LEU A 220 -2.92 -4.53 -6.66
CA LEU A 220 -2.35 -3.23 -6.28
C LEU A 220 -3.44 -2.19 -6.03
N LEU A 221 -4.43 -2.10 -6.91
CA LEU A 221 -5.57 -1.18 -6.75
C LEU A 221 -6.43 -1.56 -5.54
N ALA A 222 -6.68 -2.85 -5.31
CA ALA A 222 -7.37 -3.33 -4.11
C ALA A 222 -6.61 -2.98 -2.83
N TRP A 223 -5.28 -3.06 -2.83
CA TRP A 223 -4.45 -2.66 -1.70
C TRP A 223 -4.57 -1.17 -1.38
N ILE A 224 -4.46 -0.32 -2.39
CA ILE A 224 -4.69 1.13 -2.23
C ILE A 224 -6.10 1.38 -1.70
N ALA A 225 -7.10 0.73 -2.30
CA ALA A 225 -8.50 0.91 -1.93
C ALA A 225 -8.78 0.48 -0.49
N PHE A 226 -8.28 -0.68 -0.03
CA PHE A 226 -8.51 -1.14 1.34
C PHE A 226 -7.83 -0.25 2.39
N VAL A 227 -6.62 0.24 2.13
CA VAL A 227 -5.95 1.19 3.03
C VAL A 227 -6.67 2.53 3.05
N LEU A 228 -7.11 3.03 1.89
CA LEU A 228 -7.88 4.26 1.79
C LEU A 228 -9.25 4.13 2.50
N LEU A 229 -9.98 3.05 2.28
CA LEU A 229 -11.25 2.77 2.94
C LEU A 229 -11.08 2.63 4.45
N SER A 230 -10.02 1.97 4.92
CA SER A 230 -9.69 1.90 6.34
C SER A 230 -9.42 3.29 6.93
N THR A 231 -8.73 4.15 6.19
CA THR A 231 -8.44 5.53 6.60
C THR A 231 -9.71 6.37 6.69
N ILE A 232 -10.59 6.25 5.68
CA ILE A 232 -11.89 6.92 5.66
C ILE A 232 -12.75 6.41 6.82
N ALA A 233 -12.87 5.09 7.00
CA ALA A 233 -13.67 4.49 8.05
C ALA A 233 -13.22 4.95 9.44
N TYR A 234 -11.92 4.95 9.71
CA TYR A 234 -11.37 5.48 10.96
C TYR A 234 -11.68 6.98 11.15
N SER A 235 -11.71 7.72 10.04
CA SER A 235 -12.00 9.16 10.04
C SER A 235 -13.49 9.51 10.18
N LEU A 236 -14.39 8.52 10.12
CA LEU A 236 -15.80 8.74 10.41
C LEU A 236 -16.03 8.92 11.91
N ASP A 237 -15.33 8.14 12.73
CA ASP A 237 -15.42 8.20 14.19
C ASP A 237 -14.62 9.40 14.75
N PHE A 238 -13.34 9.50 14.39
CA PHE A 238 -12.43 10.54 14.88
C PHE A 238 -11.85 11.31 13.71
N TYR A 239 -11.88 12.65 13.73
CA TYR A 239 -11.35 13.43 12.61
C TYR A 239 -9.83 13.29 12.52
N GLN A 240 -9.38 12.39 11.64
CA GLN A 240 -8.02 11.87 11.57
C GLN A 240 -7.50 11.87 10.13
N ALA A 241 -7.57 13.03 9.48
CA ALA A 241 -7.12 13.25 8.10
C ALA A 241 -5.58 13.24 7.95
N GLN A 242 -4.91 12.20 8.44
CA GLN A 242 -3.45 12.07 8.41
C GLN A 242 -2.99 11.15 7.29
N GLY A 243 -2.15 11.67 6.40
CA GLY A 243 -1.64 10.95 5.24
C GLY A 243 -0.75 9.77 5.60
N ARG A 244 -0.20 9.70 6.82
CA ARG A 244 0.55 8.53 7.30
C ARG A 244 -0.28 7.23 7.27
N TYR A 245 -1.60 7.33 7.38
CA TYR A 245 -2.47 6.15 7.29
C TYR A 245 -2.50 5.53 5.88
N LEU A 246 -2.00 6.23 4.86
CA LEU A 246 -1.81 5.70 3.52
C LEU A 246 -0.45 5.01 3.32
N PHE A 247 0.51 5.17 4.24
CA PHE A 247 1.83 4.56 4.12
C PHE A 247 1.84 3.03 4.08
N PRO A 248 0.90 2.32 4.75
CA PRO A 248 0.72 0.88 4.53
C PRO A 248 0.48 0.49 3.06
N ALA A 249 0.02 1.40 2.19
CA ALA A 249 -0.11 1.19 0.74
C ALA A 249 0.95 1.94 -0.09
N LEU A 250 1.98 2.53 0.53
CA LEU A 250 2.96 3.38 -0.16
C LEU A 250 3.63 2.66 -1.33
N GLY A 251 3.97 1.38 -1.16
CA GLY A 251 4.53 0.56 -2.24
C GLY A 251 3.62 0.47 -3.47
N ALA A 252 2.31 0.24 -3.27
CA ALA A 252 1.35 0.21 -4.37
C ALA A 252 1.15 1.59 -5.01
N ILE A 253 1.03 2.64 -4.19
CA ILE A 253 0.92 4.03 -4.68
C ILE A 253 2.15 4.38 -5.53
N ALA A 254 3.35 4.06 -5.05
CA ALA A 254 4.60 4.32 -5.77
C ALA A 254 4.67 3.56 -7.11
N ILE A 255 4.22 2.30 -7.16
CA ILE A 255 4.17 1.52 -8.40
C ILE A 255 3.20 2.16 -9.40
N VAL A 256 1.99 2.55 -8.98
CA VAL A 256 1.00 3.21 -9.85
C VAL A 256 1.54 4.54 -10.38
N MET A 257 2.17 5.34 -9.51
CA MET A 257 2.81 6.59 -9.89
C MET A 257 3.95 6.37 -10.90
N ALA A 258 4.78 5.33 -10.69
CA ALA A 258 5.87 4.97 -11.59
C ALA A 258 5.36 4.49 -12.96
N MET A 259 4.24 3.75 -13.00
CA MET A 259 3.57 3.39 -14.25
C MET A 259 3.17 4.62 -15.06
N GLY A 260 2.63 5.64 -14.39
CA GLY A 260 2.26 6.89 -15.03
C GLY A 260 3.46 7.66 -15.59
N VAL A 261 4.54 7.80 -14.81
CA VAL A 261 5.80 8.40 -15.31
C VAL A 261 6.35 7.62 -16.51
N ARG A 262 6.29 6.29 -16.48
CA ARG A 262 6.69 5.44 -17.61
C ARG A 262 5.83 5.68 -18.85
N GLY A 263 4.54 5.95 -18.68
CA GLY A 263 3.64 6.31 -19.78
C GLY A 263 4.08 7.59 -20.50
N TRP A 264 4.50 8.62 -19.76
CA TRP A 264 5.06 9.83 -20.35
C TRP A 264 6.38 9.59 -21.08
N LEU A 265 7.28 8.79 -20.48
CA LEU A 265 8.56 8.45 -21.10
C LEU A 265 8.34 7.71 -22.43
N ALA A 266 7.46 6.71 -22.45
CA ALA A 266 7.15 5.97 -23.66
C ALA A 266 6.51 6.86 -24.75
N ALA A 267 5.60 7.77 -24.36
CA ALA A 267 5.07 8.77 -25.28
C ALA A 267 6.16 9.70 -25.85
N GLY A 268 7.11 10.12 -25.01
CA GLY A 268 8.26 10.93 -25.42
C GLY A 268 9.19 10.20 -26.38
N GLU A 269 9.47 8.91 -26.15
CA GLU A 269 10.28 8.07 -27.05
C GLU A 269 9.65 7.96 -28.45
N VAL A 270 8.32 7.81 -28.53
CA VAL A 270 7.58 7.78 -29.80
C VAL A 270 7.71 9.13 -30.54
N LEU A 271 7.61 10.26 -29.82
CA LEU A 271 7.76 11.59 -30.40
C LEU A 271 9.20 11.89 -30.84
N LEU A 272 10.19 11.36 -30.11
CA LEU A 272 11.62 11.54 -30.35
C LEU A 272 12.25 10.41 -31.16
N ALA A 273 11.46 9.59 -31.85
CA ALA A 273 11.93 8.43 -32.64
C ALA A 273 13.00 8.77 -33.70
N ARG A 274 13.18 10.06 -34.03
CA ARG A 274 14.22 10.58 -34.93
C ARG A 274 15.58 10.84 -34.25
N ALA A 275 15.69 10.68 -32.94
CA ALA A 275 16.91 10.93 -32.15
C ALA A 275 17.15 9.83 -31.10
N PRO A 276 17.61 8.62 -31.51
CA PRO A 276 17.61 7.42 -30.67
C PRO A 276 18.51 7.52 -29.43
N THR A 277 19.62 8.24 -29.49
CA THR A 277 20.54 8.43 -28.35
C THR A 277 19.92 9.27 -27.22
N LEU A 278 19.10 10.26 -27.57
CA LEU A 278 18.33 11.07 -26.61
C LEU A 278 17.19 10.26 -26.00
N GLY A 279 16.53 9.39 -26.77
CA GLY A 279 15.46 8.52 -26.27
C GLY A 279 15.90 7.56 -25.17
N HIS A 280 17.06 6.90 -25.31
CA HIS A 280 17.52 5.89 -24.34
C HIS A 280 18.06 6.47 -23.02
N SER A 281 18.56 7.72 -23.04
CA SER A 281 19.14 8.37 -21.86
C SER A 281 18.11 9.14 -21.04
N LEU A 282 17.01 9.58 -21.66
CA LEU A 282 15.97 10.40 -21.03
C LEU A 282 15.32 9.75 -19.78
N PRO A 283 15.00 8.43 -19.76
CA PRO A 283 14.45 7.79 -18.56
C PRO A 283 15.39 7.85 -17.36
N TRP A 284 16.68 7.63 -17.59
CA TRP A 284 17.70 7.62 -16.54
C TRP A 284 17.96 9.03 -16.02
N VAL A 285 18.05 10.02 -16.90
CA VAL A 285 18.18 11.43 -16.51
C VAL A 285 16.95 11.88 -15.71
N GLY A 286 15.75 11.51 -16.15
CA GLY A 286 14.51 11.79 -15.42
C GLY A 286 14.49 11.16 -14.02
N LEU A 287 14.88 9.89 -13.90
CA LEU A 287 14.96 9.18 -12.63
C LEU A 287 15.99 9.80 -11.67
N LEU A 288 17.19 10.12 -12.17
CA LEU A 288 18.25 10.75 -11.38
C LEU A 288 17.86 12.15 -10.93
N THR A 289 17.26 12.95 -11.82
CA THR A 289 16.77 14.30 -11.51
C THR A 289 15.67 14.25 -10.45
N PHE A 290 14.73 13.31 -10.58
CA PHE A 290 13.68 13.10 -9.59
C PHE A 290 14.25 12.67 -8.24
N GLY A 291 15.16 11.69 -8.23
CA GLY A 291 15.83 11.23 -7.00
C GLY A 291 16.58 12.35 -6.30
N PHE A 292 17.34 13.16 -7.05
CA PHE A 292 18.04 14.33 -6.51
C PHE A 292 17.07 15.37 -5.95
N ALA A 293 15.99 15.69 -6.68
CA ALA A 293 14.98 16.64 -6.22
C ALA A 293 14.27 16.16 -4.94
N ALA A 294 14.00 14.86 -4.82
CA ALA A 294 13.42 14.27 -3.62
C ALA A 294 14.37 14.40 -2.41
N ILE A 295 15.66 14.11 -2.59
CA ILE A 295 16.68 14.28 -1.53
C ILE A 295 16.77 15.74 -1.10
N VAL A 296 16.81 16.67 -2.06
CA VAL A 296 16.84 18.12 -1.77
C VAL A 296 15.59 18.54 -1.00
N LEU A 297 14.41 18.06 -1.40
CA LEU A 297 13.16 18.33 -0.68
C LEU A 297 13.22 17.81 0.75
N ASP A 298 13.72 16.60 0.97
CA ASP A 298 13.88 16.00 2.30
C ASP A 298 14.84 16.85 3.17
N LEU A 299 15.98 17.30 2.61
CA LEU A 299 16.92 18.19 3.30
C LEU A 299 16.32 19.57 3.62
N VAL A 300 15.55 20.14 2.69
CA VAL A 300 14.83 21.41 2.90
C VAL A 300 13.82 21.24 4.04
N CYS A 301 13.04 20.15 4.04
CA CYS A 301 12.09 19.85 5.12
C CYS A 301 12.80 19.73 6.47
N LEU A 302 13.90 18.98 6.52
CA LEU A 302 14.68 18.78 7.73
C LEU A 302 15.21 20.12 8.29
N TYR A 303 15.98 20.86 7.50
CA TYR A 303 16.71 22.03 8.00
C TYR A 303 15.87 23.30 8.12
N ARG A 304 14.82 23.46 7.30
CA ARG A 304 13.98 24.68 7.34
C ARG A 304 12.71 24.54 8.18
N PHE A 305 12.17 23.33 8.32
CA PHE A 305 10.87 23.15 8.97
C PHE A 305 10.98 22.33 10.26
N ILE A 306 11.77 21.25 10.28
CA ILE A 306 11.84 20.35 11.45
C ILE A 306 12.85 20.85 12.49
N VAL A 307 14.12 20.99 12.14
CA VAL A 307 15.21 21.36 13.07
C VAL A 307 14.93 22.66 13.84
N PRO A 308 14.43 23.74 13.22
CA PRO A 308 14.13 24.96 13.95
C PRO A 308 13.12 24.77 15.09
N GLN A 309 12.19 23.83 14.95
CA GLN A 309 11.18 23.52 15.98
C GLN A 309 11.75 22.68 17.13
N LEU A 310 12.89 22.02 16.93
CA LEU A 310 13.58 21.23 17.96
C LEU A 310 14.51 22.08 18.84
N VAL A 311 15.01 23.19 18.28
CA VAL A 311 15.98 24.10 18.94
C VAL A 311 15.27 25.13 19.82
N VAL A 312 13.99 25.44 19.54
CA VAL A 312 13.15 26.27 20.42
C VAL A 312 12.68 25.40 21.59
N ARG A 313 13.55 25.24 22.59
CA ARG A 313 13.23 24.77 23.94
C ARG A 313 13.67 25.82 24.95
#